data_AF-A0A7X6GVK2-F1
#
_entry.id   AF-A0A7X6GVK2-F1
#
_cell.length_a   1.000
_cell.length_b   1.000
_cell.length_c   1.000
_cell.angle_alpha   90.00
_cell.angle_beta   90.00
_cell.angle_gamma   90.00
#
_symmetry.space_group_name_H-M   'P 1'
#
loop_
_entity.id
_entity.type
_entity.pdbx_description
1 polymer ?
#
loop_
_entity_poly.entity_id
_entity_poly.type
_entity_poly.pdbx_seq_one_letter_code
_entity_poly.pdbx_strand_id
1 'polypeptide(L)'
;MSAVDPDLVGVWIVAGEPRTYEVEADGGYHVADPESPVAYEQGGAVMIWEGEAHDRLAGAGATPEGDWRGRDTGALWSFAADGTYTVTLDGATDTGIWAAGQDGATLWTRERVATLATNGAQVTYTLREGGTATYGYTVGGGIWTLHDPVSWVELARFVDPATL
;
A
#
# COMPACT_ATOMS: atom_id res chain seq x y z
N MET A 1 -18.23 15.19 5.48
CA MET A 1 -17.03 14.70 4.77
C MET A 1 -15.88 15.56 5.25
N SER A 2 -14.94 15.01 6.02
CA SER A 2 -13.65 15.66 6.22
C SER A 2 -12.89 15.42 4.93
N ALA A 3 -12.55 16.50 4.22
CA ALA A 3 -11.78 16.39 3.00
C ALA A 3 -10.31 16.14 3.36
N VAL A 4 -9.65 15.24 2.62
CA VAL A 4 -8.19 15.20 2.61
C VAL A 4 -7.68 16.44 1.86
N ASP A 5 -6.52 16.94 2.24
CA ASP A 5 -5.85 17.99 1.49
C ASP A 5 -5.50 17.45 0.09
N PRO A 6 -5.98 18.06 -1.00
CA PRO A 6 -5.72 17.54 -2.35
C PRO A 6 -4.24 17.50 -2.69
N ASP A 7 -3.41 18.35 -2.07
CA ASP A 7 -1.96 18.36 -2.32
C ASP A 7 -1.26 17.18 -1.66
N LEU A 8 -1.91 16.43 -0.76
CA LEU A 8 -1.41 15.17 -0.23
C LEU A 8 -1.71 13.97 -1.12
N VAL A 9 -2.69 14.07 -2.03
CA VAL A 9 -3.13 12.93 -2.85
C VAL A 9 -2.03 12.56 -3.85
N GLY A 10 -1.61 11.30 -3.82
CA GLY A 10 -0.52 10.80 -4.67
C GLY A 10 0.45 9.89 -3.91
N VAL A 11 1.56 9.59 -4.56
CA VAL A 11 2.62 8.71 -4.04
C VAL A 11 3.76 9.56 -3.49
N TRP A 12 4.27 9.14 -2.35
CA TRP A 12 5.33 9.79 -1.59
C TRP A 12 6.40 8.79 -1.22
N ILE A 13 7.64 9.27 -1.06
CA ILE A 13 8.77 8.45 -0.60
C ILE A 13 9.54 9.16 0.50
N VAL A 14 10.20 8.38 1.36
CA VAL A 14 11.24 8.89 2.25
C VAL A 14 12.59 8.62 1.57
N ALA A 15 13.40 9.67 1.39
CA ALA A 15 14.68 9.54 0.69
C ALA A 15 15.60 8.51 1.38
N GLY A 16 16.03 7.50 0.62
CA GLY A 16 16.86 6.41 1.12
C GLY A 16 16.09 5.23 1.70
N GLU A 17 14.75 5.31 1.77
CA GLU A 17 13.89 4.18 2.12
C GLU A 17 13.30 3.54 0.85
N PRO A 18 13.16 2.21 0.82
CA PRO A 18 12.61 1.51 -0.33
C PRO A 18 11.08 1.61 -0.44
N ARG A 19 10.40 2.12 0.61
CA ARG A 19 8.94 2.13 0.70
C ARG A 19 8.35 3.36 0.03
N THR A 20 7.13 3.17 -0.46
CA THR A 20 6.26 4.25 -0.90
C THR A 20 5.05 4.39 0.02
N TYR A 21 4.54 5.60 0.11
CA TYR A 21 3.39 5.98 0.90
C TYR A 21 2.38 6.65 -0.03
N GLU A 22 1.17 6.14 -0.14
CA GLU A 22 0.17 6.66 -1.06
C GLU A 22 -1.05 7.17 -0.30
N VAL A 23 -1.54 8.34 -0.70
CA VAL A 23 -2.78 8.92 -0.20
C VAL A 23 -3.79 8.96 -1.34
N GLU A 24 -4.93 8.28 -1.17
CA GLU A 24 -6.05 8.32 -2.10
C GLU A 24 -6.97 9.52 -1.83
N ALA A 25 -7.75 9.91 -2.83
CA ALA A 25 -8.68 11.05 -2.73
C ALA A 25 -9.79 10.87 -1.68
N ASP A 26 -10.10 9.62 -1.30
CA ASP A 26 -11.04 9.29 -0.23
C ASP A 26 -10.39 9.29 1.18
N GLY A 27 -9.08 9.57 1.25
CA GLY A 27 -8.27 9.54 2.47
C GLY A 27 -7.64 8.19 2.77
N GLY A 28 -7.80 7.15 1.92
CA GLY A 28 -7.05 5.90 2.08
C GLY A 28 -5.54 6.17 2.13
N TYR A 29 -4.86 5.63 3.14
CA TYR A 29 -3.40 5.72 3.23
C TYR A 29 -2.78 4.35 3.19
N HIS A 30 -1.95 4.16 2.18
CA HIS A 30 -1.36 2.89 1.84
C HIS A 30 0.16 2.95 1.95
N VAL A 31 0.75 1.85 2.40
CA VAL A 31 2.20 1.67 2.45
C VAL A 31 2.55 0.48 1.60
N ALA A 32 3.61 0.61 0.82
CA ALA A 32 4.07 -0.43 -0.07
C ALA A 32 5.57 -0.65 0.08
N ASP A 33 5.96 -1.90 0.20
CA ASP A 33 7.33 -2.32 -0.10
C ASP A 33 7.55 -2.29 -1.64
N PRO A 34 8.79 -2.37 -2.14
CA PRO A 34 9.07 -2.41 -3.57
C PRO A 34 8.31 -3.50 -4.32
N GLU A 35 8.11 -3.30 -5.63
CA GLU A 35 7.58 -4.35 -6.49
C GLU A 35 8.47 -5.61 -6.43
N SER A 36 7.82 -6.77 -6.33
CA SER A 36 8.48 -8.06 -6.22
C SER A 36 8.33 -8.84 -7.52
N PRO A 37 9.37 -9.53 -8.01
CA PRO A 37 9.25 -10.42 -9.16
C PRO A 37 8.15 -11.46 -8.96
N VAL A 38 7.38 -11.72 -10.01
CA VAL A 38 6.35 -12.76 -10.04
C VAL A 38 6.54 -13.67 -11.25
N ALA A 39 6.35 -14.97 -11.06
CA ALA A 39 6.39 -15.95 -12.12
C ALA A 39 5.24 -16.96 -11.96
N TYR A 40 4.83 -17.56 -13.08
CA TYR A 40 3.76 -18.54 -13.12
C TYR A 40 4.24 -19.87 -13.71
N GLU A 41 3.93 -20.96 -13.03
CA GLU A 41 4.23 -22.31 -13.49
C GLU A 41 2.96 -23.10 -13.77
N GLN A 42 3.11 -24.23 -14.45
CA GLN A 42 2.02 -25.19 -14.69
C GLN A 42 0.76 -24.54 -15.31
N GLY A 43 0.97 -23.61 -16.25
CA GLY A 43 -0.12 -22.87 -16.89
C GLY A 43 -0.85 -21.88 -15.97
N GLY A 44 -0.22 -21.47 -14.88
CA GLY A 44 -0.80 -20.53 -13.89
C GLY A 44 -1.43 -21.21 -12.68
N ALA A 45 -1.24 -22.52 -12.49
CA ALA A 45 -1.69 -23.20 -11.27
C ALA A 45 -0.81 -22.89 -10.05
N VAL A 46 0.43 -22.42 -10.28
CA VAL A 46 1.38 -22.04 -9.23
C VAL A 46 1.92 -20.65 -9.55
N MET A 47 1.94 -19.76 -8.55
CA MET A 47 2.58 -18.45 -8.59
C MET A 47 3.82 -18.47 -7.68
N ILE A 48 4.95 -18.00 -8.17
CA ILE A 48 6.15 -17.75 -7.38
C ILE A 48 6.24 -16.24 -7.17
N TRP A 49 6.11 -15.77 -5.94
CA TRP A 49 6.08 -14.36 -5.59
C TRP A 49 6.66 -14.17 -4.18
N GLU A 50 7.45 -13.12 -3.98
CA GLU A 50 8.17 -12.83 -2.73
C GLU A 50 9.05 -13.99 -2.21
N GLY A 51 9.52 -14.85 -3.13
CA GLY A 51 10.30 -16.03 -2.79
C GLY A 51 9.48 -17.22 -2.27
N GLU A 52 8.15 -17.11 -2.21
CA GLU A 52 7.23 -18.18 -1.82
C GLU A 52 6.43 -18.72 -3.02
N ALA A 53 6.16 -20.02 -3.00
CA ALA A 53 5.23 -20.65 -3.94
C ALA A 53 3.80 -20.63 -3.41
N HIS A 54 2.87 -20.24 -4.27
CA HIS A 54 1.45 -20.11 -3.97
C HIS A 54 0.63 -21.01 -4.89
N ASP A 55 -0.25 -21.83 -4.32
CA ASP A 55 -1.16 -22.70 -5.06
C ASP A 55 -2.45 -21.95 -5.40
N ARG A 56 -2.88 -22.03 -6.66
CA ARG A 56 -4.16 -21.44 -7.08
C ARG A 56 -5.33 -22.23 -6.51
N LEU A 57 -6.27 -21.52 -5.89
CA LEU A 57 -7.55 -22.05 -5.40
C LEU A 57 -8.70 -21.69 -6.35
N ALA A 58 -8.68 -20.48 -6.93
CA ALA A 58 -9.66 -20.01 -7.89
C ALA A 58 -9.02 -19.08 -8.94
N GLY A 59 -9.69 -18.94 -10.09
CA GLY A 59 -9.16 -18.23 -11.27
C GLY A 59 -8.42 -19.14 -12.24
N ALA A 60 -7.77 -18.55 -13.26
CA ALA A 60 -7.03 -19.29 -14.27
C ALA A 60 -6.00 -18.40 -14.99
N GLY A 61 -5.04 -19.03 -15.66
CA GLY A 61 -4.03 -18.35 -16.46
C GLY A 61 -2.83 -17.85 -15.65
N ALA A 62 -1.81 -17.38 -16.36
CA ALA A 62 -0.59 -16.79 -15.80
C ALA A 62 -0.83 -15.32 -15.45
N THR A 63 -1.62 -15.08 -14.40
CA THR A 63 -2.03 -13.75 -13.91
C THR A 63 -2.20 -13.77 -12.39
N PRO A 64 -1.98 -12.65 -11.67
CA PRO A 64 -2.24 -12.59 -10.24
C PRO A 64 -3.72 -12.80 -9.89
N GLU A 65 -4.65 -12.39 -10.76
CA GLU A 65 -6.09 -12.42 -10.48
C GLU A 65 -6.58 -13.81 -10.06
N GLY A 66 -7.34 -13.87 -8.95
CA GLY A 66 -7.89 -15.09 -8.37
C GLY A 66 -7.46 -15.32 -6.92
N ASP A 67 -7.77 -16.51 -6.41
CA ASP A 67 -7.48 -16.90 -5.04
C ASP A 67 -6.27 -17.82 -4.98
N TRP A 68 -5.40 -17.59 -4.00
CA TRP A 68 -4.13 -18.28 -3.83
C TRP A 68 -3.88 -18.66 -2.39
N ARG A 69 -3.11 -19.72 -2.17
CA ARG A 69 -2.63 -20.13 -0.86
C ARG A 69 -1.11 -20.25 -0.86
N GLY A 70 -0.43 -19.49 -0.01
CA GLY A 70 1.00 -19.65 0.25
C GLY A 70 1.29 -21.05 0.80
N ARG A 71 2.27 -21.75 0.22
CA ARG A 71 2.61 -23.13 0.63
C ARG A 71 3.34 -23.18 1.96
N ASP A 72 4.14 -22.17 2.26
CA ASP A 72 4.98 -22.12 3.45
C ASP A 72 4.24 -21.42 4.60
N THR A 73 3.55 -20.32 4.28
CA THR A 73 2.83 -19.50 5.27
C THR A 73 1.40 -19.96 5.50
N GLY A 74 0.77 -20.58 4.50
CA GLY A 74 -0.66 -20.85 4.52
C GLY A 74 -1.54 -19.61 4.30
N ALA A 75 -0.94 -18.45 4.01
CA ALA A 75 -1.66 -17.20 3.76
C ALA A 75 -2.62 -17.37 2.58
N LEU A 76 -3.87 -16.92 2.75
CA LEU A 76 -4.90 -16.94 1.72
C LEU A 76 -5.01 -15.57 1.08
N TRP A 77 -4.56 -15.45 -0.16
CA TRP A 77 -4.61 -14.22 -0.94
C TRP A 77 -5.78 -14.26 -1.92
N SER A 78 -6.46 -13.13 -2.11
CA SER A 78 -7.44 -12.92 -3.17
C SER A 78 -7.10 -11.63 -3.90
N PHE A 79 -6.78 -11.73 -5.19
CA PHE A 79 -6.49 -10.59 -6.06
C PHE A 79 -7.66 -10.38 -7.02
N ALA A 80 -8.38 -9.27 -6.86
CA ALA A 80 -9.53 -8.93 -7.69
C ALA A 80 -9.11 -8.12 -8.93
N ALA A 81 -9.85 -8.28 -10.02
CA ALA A 81 -9.57 -7.61 -11.30
C ALA A 81 -9.70 -6.06 -11.24
N ASP A 82 -10.32 -5.52 -10.19
CA ASP A 82 -10.39 -4.07 -9.94
C ASP A 82 -9.12 -3.51 -9.28
N GLY A 83 -8.11 -4.35 -9.06
CA GLY A 83 -6.86 -3.97 -8.41
C GLY A 83 -6.92 -4.04 -6.89
N THR A 84 -8.02 -4.48 -6.26
CA THR A 84 -8.05 -4.70 -4.81
C THR A 84 -7.52 -6.08 -4.44
N TYR A 85 -6.91 -6.22 -3.27
CA TYR A 85 -6.57 -7.52 -2.72
C TYR A 85 -7.00 -7.66 -1.26
N THR A 86 -7.17 -8.92 -0.85
CA THR A 86 -7.23 -9.32 0.55
C THR A 86 -6.21 -10.40 0.81
N VAL A 87 -5.65 -10.42 2.02
CA VAL A 87 -4.84 -11.54 2.52
C VAL A 87 -5.32 -11.92 3.90
N THR A 88 -5.47 -13.22 4.15
CA THR A 88 -5.76 -13.75 5.48
C THR A 88 -4.64 -14.68 5.93
N LEU A 89 -4.07 -14.38 7.09
CA LEU A 89 -3.06 -15.20 7.76
C LEU A 89 -3.39 -15.25 9.26
N ASP A 90 -3.37 -16.46 9.84
CA ASP A 90 -3.63 -16.68 11.27
C ASP A 90 -4.91 -16.02 11.82
N GLY A 91 -5.93 -15.86 10.96
CA GLY A 91 -7.22 -15.26 11.31
C GLY A 91 -7.26 -13.73 11.26
N ALA A 92 -6.14 -13.07 10.97
CA ALA A 92 -6.10 -11.64 10.62
C ALA A 92 -6.29 -11.47 9.12
N THR A 93 -7.02 -10.43 8.71
CA THR A 93 -7.28 -10.14 7.29
C THR A 93 -6.86 -8.73 6.94
N ASP A 94 -5.86 -8.61 6.07
CA ASP A 94 -5.37 -7.35 5.51
C ASP A 94 -5.98 -7.08 4.14
N THR A 95 -6.07 -5.81 3.79
CA THR A 95 -6.61 -5.35 2.51
C THR A 95 -5.74 -4.25 1.93
N GLY A 96 -5.78 -4.14 0.61
CA GLY A 96 -5.01 -3.12 -0.09
C GLY A 96 -5.27 -3.13 -1.58
N ILE A 97 -4.33 -2.55 -2.30
CA ILE A 97 -4.37 -2.43 -3.76
C ILE A 97 -3.16 -3.18 -4.33
N TRP A 98 -3.38 -3.95 -5.38
CA TRP A 98 -2.32 -4.60 -6.14
C TRP A 98 -2.22 -4.03 -7.56
N ALA A 99 -1.04 -4.15 -8.14
CA ALA A 99 -0.81 -3.87 -9.55
C ALA A 99 0.26 -4.82 -10.10
N ALA A 100 0.06 -5.29 -11.33
CA ALA A 100 1.10 -5.95 -12.09
C ALA A 100 1.95 -4.91 -12.81
N GLY A 101 3.27 -5.01 -12.68
CA GLY A 101 4.25 -4.19 -13.40
C GLY A 101 4.98 -4.97 -14.48
N GLN A 102 5.76 -4.27 -15.31
CA GLN A 102 6.69 -4.85 -16.29
C GLN A 102 6.08 -5.99 -17.13
N ASP A 103 4.94 -5.73 -17.78
CA ASP A 103 4.19 -6.73 -18.58
C ASP A 103 3.79 -8.00 -17.82
N GLY A 104 3.58 -7.89 -16.49
CA GLY A 104 3.20 -9.01 -15.62
C GLY A 104 4.38 -9.76 -14.99
N ALA A 105 5.61 -9.23 -15.10
CA ALA A 105 6.80 -9.82 -14.49
C ALA A 105 7.03 -9.38 -13.04
N THR A 106 6.38 -8.31 -12.59
CA THR A 106 6.40 -7.87 -11.20
C THR A 106 4.98 -7.75 -10.66
N LEU A 107 4.84 -7.98 -9.36
CA LEU A 107 3.61 -7.77 -8.61
C LEU A 107 3.92 -6.85 -7.43
N TRP A 108 3.07 -5.85 -7.27
CA TRP A 108 3.19 -4.84 -6.24
C TRP A 108 1.92 -4.82 -5.41
N THR A 109 2.06 -4.87 -4.08
CA THR A 109 0.95 -4.77 -3.12
C THR A 109 1.15 -3.56 -2.23
N ARG A 110 0.10 -2.77 -2.09
CA ARG A 110 0.03 -1.55 -1.29
C ARG A 110 -1.00 -1.77 -0.20
N GLU A 111 -0.56 -1.93 1.03
CA GLU A 111 -1.45 -2.25 2.14
C GLU A 111 -2.11 -0.99 2.69
N ARG A 112 -3.43 -1.02 2.90
CA ARG A 112 -4.15 0.07 3.56
C ARG A 112 -3.89 0.04 5.07
N VAL A 113 -3.02 0.91 5.56
CA VAL A 113 -2.67 0.96 6.99
C VAL A 113 -3.47 1.99 7.78
N ALA A 114 -4.03 3.00 7.11
CA ALA A 114 -4.82 4.05 7.77
C ALA A 114 -5.87 4.70 6.85
N THR A 115 -6.70 5.55 7.46
CA THR A 115 -7.48 6.58 6.76
C THR A 115 -7.09 7.96 7.30
N LEU A 116 -6.91 8.92 6.40
CA LEU A 116 -6.46 10.27 6.67
C LEU A 116 -7.62 11.25 6.63
N ALA A 117 -7.52 12.23 7.51
CA ALA A 117 -8.38 13.41 7.55
C ALA A 117 -7.49 14.63 7.78
N THR A 118 -7.75 15.73 7.08
CA THR A 118 -7.06 17.00 7.33
C THR A 118 -8.03 18.09 7.78
N ASN A 119 -7.50 19.08 8.50
CA ASN A 119 -8.23 20.28 8.91
C ASN A 119 -7.54 21.59 8.48
N GLY A 120 -6.56 21.50 7.55
CA GLY A 120 -5.76 22.61 7.05
C GLY A 120 -4.52 22.96 7.88
N ALA A 121 -4.35 22.37 9.08
CA ALA A 121 -3.13 22.51 9.88
C ALA A 121 -2.58 21.17 10.36
N GLN A 122 -3.46 20.18 10.53
CA GLN A 122 -3.15 18.87 11.03
C GLN A 122 -3.66 17.79 10.09
N VAL A 123 -2.91 16.69 10.05
CA VAL A 123 -3.32 15.41 9.47
C VAL A 123 -3.57 14.44 10.62
N THR A 124 -4.69 13.73 10.56
CA THR A 124 -5.05 12.68 11.52
C THR A 124 -5.16 11.36 10.79
N TYR A 125 -4.38 10.39 11.24
CA TYR A 125 -4.42 9.00 10.83
C TYR A 125 -5.36 8.26 11.75
N THR A 126 -6.37 7.59 11.21
CA THR A 126 -7.12 6.55 11.90
C THR A 126 -6.56 5.21 11.45
N LEU A 127 -5.81 4.55 12.33
CA LEU A 127 -5.08 3.33 12.00
C LEU A 127 -6.04 2.15 11.85
N ARG A 128 -5.68 1.22 10.96
CA ARG A 128 -6.49 0.02 10.70
C ARG A 128 -6.67 -0.86 11.93
N GLU A 129 -5.63 -1.03 12.74
CA GLU A 129 -5.67 -1.77 14.02
C GLU A 129 -6.41 -1.03 15.14
N GLY A 130 -6.83 0.20 14.89
CA GLY A 130 -7.45 1.09 15.85
C GLY A 130 -6.49 2.15 16.41
N GLY A 131 -7.07 3.16 17.05
CA GLY A 131 -6.34 4.33 17.52
C GLY A 131 -6.19 5.41 16.45
N THR A 132 -5.73 6.57 16.91
CA THR A 132 -5.47 7.72 16.05
C THR A 132 -4.11 8.33 16.35
N ALA A 133 -3.47 8.86 15.31
CA ALA A 133 -2.26 9.67 15.44
C ALA A 133 -2.48 11.00 14.71
N THR A 134 -2.14 12.11 15.35
CA THR A 134 -2.32 13.45 14.78
C THR A 134 -0.99 14.18 14.75
N TYR A 135 -0.71 14.81 13.62
CA TYR A 135 0.51 15.57 13.37
C TYR A 135 0.17 16.93 12.78
N GLY A 136 1.00 17.95 13.05
CA GLY A 136 1.03 19.12 12.19
C GLY A 136 1.57 18.71 10.82
N TYR A 137 1.15 19.35 9.73
CA TYR A 137 1.73 19.06 8.42
C TYR A 137 1.90 20.32 7.58
N THR A 138 2.85 20.25 6.65
CA THR A 138 2.95 21.15 5.51
C THR A 138 3.09 20.32 4.25
N VAL A 139 2.52 20.79 3.15
CA VAL A 139 2.67 20.17 1.84
C VAL A 139 2.80 21.25 0.77
N GLY A 140 3.73 21.07 -0.16
CA GLY A 140 3.95 21.98 -1.26
C GLY A 140 5.29 21.77 -1.96
N GLY A 141 5.35 22.09 -3.25
CA GLY A 141 6.58 21.95 -4.04
C GLY A 141 7.14 20.52 -4.10
N GLY A 142 6.27 19.51 -4.03
CA GLY A 142 6.66 18.09 -4.00
C GLY A 142 7.23 17.63 -2.66
N ILE A 143 7.06 18.40 -1.58
CA ILE A 143 7.52 18.03 -0.24
C ILE A 143 6.32 17.98 0.70
N TRP A 144 6.20 16.88 1.42
CA TRP A 144 5.27 16.72 2.54
C TRP A 144 6.08 16.55 3.83
N THR A 145 5.85 17.41 4.82
CA THR A 145 6.53 17.34 6.11
C THR A 145 5.54 17.11 7.22
N LEU A 146 5.83 16.15 8.11
CA LEU A 146 5.10 15.93 9.35
C LEU A 146 5.83 16.61 10.51
N HIS A 147 5.05 17.23 11.38
CA HIS A 147 5.53 17.95 12.54
C HIS A 147 4.85 17.45 13.81
N ASP A 148 5.55 17.57 14.94
CA ASP A 148 4.94 17.44 16.26
C ASP A 148 3.78 18.45 16.37
N PRO A 149 2.56 18.01 16.74
CA PRO A 149 1.36 18.84 16.63
C PRO A 149 1.33 20.01 17.63
N VAL A 150 2.25 20.05 18.60
CA VAL A 150 2.32 21.10 19.63
C VAL A 150 3.49 22.04 19.37
N SER A 151 4.70 21.48 19.20
CA SER A 151 5.94 22.24 19.06
C SER A 151 6.29 22.60 17.63
N TRP A 152 5.64 22.00 16.63
CA TRP A 152 5.93 22.15 15.20
C TRP A 152 7.35 21.75 14.78
N VAL A 153 8.05 21.00 15.63
CA VAL A 153 9.33 20.39 15.27
C VAL A 153 9.09 19.34 14.17
N GLU A 154 9.89 19.38 13.11
CA GLU A 154 9.86 18.39 12.03
C GLU A 154 10.19 16.99 12.56
N LEU A 155 9.34 16.03 12.21
CA LEU A 155 9.46 14.61 12.60
C LEU A 155 9.82 13.73 11.41
N ALA A 156 9.24 14.00 10.25
CA ALA A 156 9.45 13.23 9.04
C ALA A 156 9.26 14.10 7.80
N ARG A 157 9.94 13.74 6.72
CA ARG A 157 9.84 14.40 5.43
C ARG A 157 9.71 13.38 4.32
N PHE A 158 8.72 13.62 3.48
CA PHE A 158 8.42 12.85 2.29
C PHE A 158 8.61 13.72 1.06
N VAL A 159 8.94 13.08 -0.05
CA VAL A 159 9.19 13.72 -1.34
C VAL A 159 8.32 13.05 -2.38
N ASP A 160 7.74 13.83 -3.28
CA ASP A 160 7.10 13.33 -4.49
C ASP A 160 8.19 12.77 -5.42
N PRO A 161 8.17 11.46 -5.74
CA PRO A 161 9.17 10.85 -6.59
C PRO A 161 9.22 11.46 -8.00
N ALA A 162 8.17 12.13 -8.49
CA ALA A 162 8.17 12.83 -9.77
C ALA A 162 9.03 14.11 -9.78
N THR A 163 9.49 14.57 -8.62
CA THR A 163 10.35 15.76 -8.48
C THR A 163 11.84 15.45 -8.37
N LEU A 164 12.21 14.18 -8.37
CA LEU A 164 13.60 13.70 -8.33
C LEU A 164 14.26 13.62 -9.71
#